data_AF-A0A366WBG3-F1
#
_entry.id   AF-A0A366WBG3-F1
#
_cell.length_a   1.000
_cell.length_b   1.000
_cell.length_c   1.000
_cell.angle_alpha   90.00
_cell.angle_beta   90.00
_cell.angle_gamma   90.00
#
_symmetry.space_group_name_H-M   'P 1'
#
loop_
_entity.id
_entity.type
_entity.pdbx_description
1 polymer ?
#
loop_
_entity_poly.entity_id
_entity_poly.type
_entity_poly.pdbx_seq_one_letter_code
_entity_poly.pdbx_strand_id
1 'polypeptide(L)'
;MSLINKRILTGLVAFSALATLVGCNSETEKDTVTSTVTETASPTSQANQVYQGINLTMFKKGAFTEEPTIVDCTTAEGTETTCYKLVTSGAPAGREPGPFCPRTTNDGPEDGGKWFSKDGSGELVDITGEFILKLDEYYEDDKWAVYDAKTNKVRYTATKAACLGAARPDVEEQYKQNCIECELAYLDDDFTQTYLIPTTPIPAKNTAGRVHTVGIALDGAELAGPAPVDAILGSYTIAAFDDCGGHINEHQGYHYHSTNGCTDKSETTDDGHAPLIGYAMDGYPIYAMKNAKGEEEMLDECRGTTDEIRGYHYHAASPSENMFIGCMHGETVRPEGGPAGGPPNGGPENGERPPRPEE
;
A
#
# COMPACT_ATOMS: atom_id res chain seq x y z
N MET A 1 -40.31 -12.45 -40.35
CA MET A 1 -41.16 -13.66 -40.47
C MET A 1 -40.96 -14.50 -39.23
N SER A 2 -42.05 -15.02 -38.65
CA SER A 2 -42.02 -15.90 -37.47
C SER A 2 -41.73 -17.35 -37.87
N LEU A 3 -41.08 -18.12 -36.99
CA LEU A 3 -41.23 -19.57 -36.89
C LEU A 3 -41.02 -20.01 -35.43
N ILE A 4 -41.68 -21.12 -35.06
CA ILE A 4 -42.18 -21.41 -33.71
C ILE A 4 -41.89 -22.88 -33.35
N ASN A 5 -41.97 -23.22 -32.05
CA ASN A 5 -42.02 -24.56 -31.43
C ASN A 5 -40.68 -25.28 -31.17
N LYS A 6 -40.53 -26.12 -30.12
CA LYS A 6 -41.54 -26.74 -29.22
C LYS A 6 -40.98 -27.07 -27.82
N ARG A 7 -41.86 -27.14 -26.80
CA ARG A 7 -41.58 -27.69 -25.45
C ARG A 7 -41.69 -29.22 -25.43
N ILE A 8 -40.97 -29.90 -24.53
CA ILE A 8 -41.40 -31.15 -23.83
C ILE A 8 -40.96 -31.06 -22.34
N LEU A 9 -41.73 -31.71 -21.45
CA LEU A 9 -41.66 -31.64 -19.99
C LEU A 9 -41.92 -33.04 -19.38
N THR A 10 -41.04 -33.54 -18.50
CA THR A 10 -41.25 -34.60 -17.48
C THR A 10 -39.93 -34.81 -16.70
N GLY A 11 -39.85 -35.15 -15.41
CA GLY A 11 -40.86 -35.27 -14.34
C GLY A 11 -40.45 -36.28 -13.25
N LEU A 12 -40.88 -36.06 -11.99
CA LEU A 12 -40.83 -36.98 -10.81
C LEU A 12 -39.42 -37.26 -10.20
N VAL A 13 -39.22 -37.62 -8.91
CA VAL A 13 -40.09 -38.05 -7.78
C VAL A 13 -39.66 -37.36 -6.46
N ALA A 14 -40.58 -37.17 -5.50
CA ALA A 14 -40.28 -36.96 -4.07
C ALA A 14 -41.08 -37.98 -3.21
N PHE A 15 -40.65 -38.20 -1.94
CA PHE A 15 -41.21 -38.97 -0.80
C PHE A 15 -40.09 -39.80 -0.12
N SER A 16 -40.06 -40.10 1.18
CA SER A 16 -40.75 -39.54 2.36
C SER A 16 -40.05 -40.02 3.65
N ALA A 17 -40.38 -39.41 4.79
CA ALA A 17 -39.81 -39.75 6.10
C ALA A 17 -40.42 -41.02 6.75
N LEU A 18 -39.69 -41.64 7.69
CA LEU A 18 -40.28 -42.30 8.85
C LEU A 18 -39.29 -42.38 10.04
N ALA A 19 -39.81 -42.36 11.26
CA ALA A 19 -39.05 -42.38 12.51
C ALA A 19 -39.21 -43.72 13.26
N THR A 20 -38.30 -44.01 14.19
CA THR A 20 -38.48 -45.05 15.21
C THR A 20 -38.05 -44.55 16.59
N LEU A 21 -38.88 -44.84 17.60
CA LEU A 21 -38.55 -44.64 19.02
C LEU A 21 -37.97 -45.93 19.61
N VAL A 22 -37.10 -45.76 20.61
CA VAL A 22 -36.93 -46.72 21.73
C VAL A 22 -36.86 -45.89 23.02
N GLY A 23 -37.50 -46.34 24.09
CA GLY A 23 -37.43 -45.69 25.41
C GLY A 23 -37.44 -46.73 26.52
N CYS A 24 -37.21 -46.29 27.76
CA CYS A 24 -37.46 -47.09 28.96
C CYS A 24 -37.75 -46.23 30.19
N ASN A 25 -38.66 -46.72 31.03
CA ASN A 25 -39.09 -46.20 32.34
C ASN A 25 -38.31 -46.89 33.49
N SER A 26 -38.29 -46.42 34.74
CA SER A 26 -38.45 -45.07 35.36
C SER A 26 -38.52 -45.26 36.88
N GLU A 27 -37.93 -44.40 37.73
CA GLU A 27 -38.31 -44.26 39.15
C GLU A 27 -37.73 -42.99 39.82
N THR A 28 -38.08 -42.74 41.08
CA THR A 28 -38.40 -41.40 41.61
C THR A 28 -37.47 -40.86 42.71
N GLU A 29 -37.47 -39.53 42.87
CA GLU A 29 -37.00 -38.71 44.02
C GLU A 29 -35.54 -38.86 44.52
N LYS A 30 -34.74 -37.78 44.37
CA LYS A 30 -34.50 -36.82 45.47
C LYS A 30 -33.65 -35.59 45.12
N ASP A 31 -33.96 -34.53 45.85
CA ASP A 31 -33.14 -33.41 46.31
C ASP A 31 -32.30 -32.58 45.31
N THR A 32 -32.79 -31.35 45.13
CA THR A 32 -32.14 -30.18 44.52
C THR A 32 -30.75 -29.91 45.08
N VAL A 33 -29.72 -30.04 44.24
CA VAL A 33 -28.48 -29.25 44.35
C VAL A 33 -28.13 -28.70 42.96
N THR A 34 -28.35 -27.41 42.75
CA THR A 34 -27.93 -26.71 41.54
C THR A 34 -26.41 -26.52 41.57
N SER A 35 -25.68 -27.41 40.89
CA SER A 35 -24.28 -27.20 40.54
C SER A 35 -24.17 -27.16 39.02
N THR A 36 -24.27 -25.96 38.46
CA THR A 36 -24.04 -25.72 37.04
C THR A 36 -22.58 -26.05 36.74
N VAL A 37 -22.34 -27.14 36.00
CA VAL A 37 -21.02 -27.43 35.45
C VAL A 37 -20.78 -26.41 34.34
N THR A 38 -20.05 -25.35 34.65
CA THR A 38 -19.49 -24.48 33.62
C THR A 38 -18.44 -25.30 32.88
N GLU A 39 -18.74 -25.69 31.63
CA GLU A 39 -17.71 -26.14 30.69
C GLU A 39 -16.78 -24.96 30.40
N THR A 40 -15.78 -24.79 31.26
CA THR A 40 -14.68 -23.87 31.02
C THR A 40 -13.85 -24.44 29.88
N ALA A 41 -14.14 -24.00 28.65
CA ALA A 41 -13.26 -24.22 27.53
C ALA A 41 -11.86 -23.68 27.91
N SER A 42 -10.92 -24.59 28.13
CA SER A 42 -9.52 -24.21 28.36
C SER A 42 -9.01 -23.46 27.12
N PRO A 43 -8.29 -22.34 27.29
CA PRO A 43 -7.72 -21.65 26.14
C PRO A 43 -6.74 -22.58 25.44
N THR A 44 -6.99 -22.85 24.16
CA THR A 44 -6.05 -23.57 23.30
C THR A 44 -4.72 -22.82 23.35
N SER A 45 -3.68 -23.48 23.84
CA SER A 45 -2.34 -22.88 23.88
C SER A 45 -1.93 -22.52 22.46
N GLN A 46 -1.81 -21.24 22.15
CA GLN A 46 -1.15 -20.82 20.92
C GLN A 46 0.27 -21.41 20.95
N ALA A 47 0.62 -22.18 19.92
CA ALA A 47 2.00 -22.56 19.72
C ALA A 47 2.83 -21.28 19.56
N ASN A 48 4.03 -21.22 20.16
CA ASN A 48 4.95 -20.12 19.95
C ASN A 48 5.30 -20.04 18.46
N GLN A 49 4.63 -19.16 17.72
CA GLN A 49 5.01 -18.79 16.37
C GLN A 49 6.36 -18.09 16.45
N VAL A 50 7.40 -18.76 15.95
CA VAL A 50 8.75 -18.21 15.94
C VAL A 50 8.85 -17.28 14.73
N TYR A 51 8.47 -16.02 14.92
CA TYR A 51 8.68 -14.99 13.91
C TYR A 51 10.15 -14.95 13.52
N GLN A 52 10.43 -15.24 12.25
CA GLN A 52 11.72 -14.98 11.67
C GLN A 52 11.78 -13.47 11.38
N GLY A 53 12.67 -12.77 12.08
CA GLY A 53 12.92 -11.34 11.84
C GLY A 53 13.44 -11.08 10.42
N ILE A 54 13.66 -9.80 10.11
CA ILE A 54 14.04 -9.33 8.77
C ILE A 54 15.18 -10.17 8.17
N ASN A 55 14.89 -10.85 7.06
CA ASN A 55 15.90 -11.61 6.32
C ASN A 55 16.71 -10.67 5.43
N LEU A 56 17.79 -10.13 6.00
CA LEU A 56 18.69 -9.18 5.33
C LEU A 56 19.27 -9.70 4.00
N THR A 57 19.32 -11.02 3.77
CA THR A 57 19.79 -11.62 2.50
C THR A 57 18.80 -11.44 1.34
N MET A 58 17.55 -11.07 1.62
CA MET A 58 16.55 -10.77 0.59
C MET A 58 16.80 -9.43 -0.08
N PHE A 59 17.42 -8.47 0.61
CA PHE A 59 17.65 -7.13 0.06
C PHE A 59 18.66 -7.14 -1.11
N LYS A 60 18.48 -6.22 -2.06
CA LYS A 60 19.38 -6.03 -3.19
C LYS A 60 20.72 -5.46 -2.69
N LYS A 61 21.81 -5.85 -3.35
CA LYS A 61 23.14 -5.30 -3.05
C LYS A 61 23.15 -3.79 -3.30
N GLY A 62 23.47 -3.02 -2.27
CA GLY A 62 23.45 -1.55 -2.30
C GLY A 62 22.19 -0.91 -1.71
N ALA A 63 21.23 -1.71 -1.20
CA ALA A 63 20.06 -1.18 -0.49
C ALA A 63 20.42 -0.42 0.80
N PHE A 64 21.56 -0.76 1.40
CA PHE A 64 22.08 -0.12 2.62
C PHE A 64 23.43 0.54 2.37
N THR A 65 23.64 1.72 2.96
CA THR A 65 24.89 2.49 2.89
C THR A 65 25.95 2.02 3.90
N GLU A 66 25.50 1.46 5.02
CA GLU A 66 26.31 0.77 6.02
C GLU A 66 25.75 -0.65 6.29
N GLU A 67 26.51 -1.50 6.99
CA GLU A 67 26.03 -2.82 7.38
C GLU A 67 24.89 -2.69 8.41
N PRO A 68 23.72 -3.31 8.19
CA PRO A 68 22.63 -3.32 9.17
C PRO A 68 23.09 -3.76 10.56
N THR A 69 22.74 -2.97 11.58
CA THR A 69 23.08 -3.26 12.97
C THR A 69 21.82 -3.51 13.80
N ILE A 70 21.98 -4.12 14.97
CA ILE A 70 20.91 -4.24 15.97
C ILE A 70 21.23 -3.27 17.12
N VAL A 71 20.24 -2.48 17.51
CA VAL A 71 20.32 -1.48 18.59
C VAL A 71 19.16 -1.65 19.56
N ASP A 72 19.35 -1.23 20.82
CA ASP A 72 18.24 -1.08 21.76
C ASP A 72 17.32 0.06 21.28
N CYS A 73 16.01 -0.10 21.41
CA CYS A 73 15.01 0.86 20.97
C CYS A 73 13.75 0.82 21.86
N THR A 74 12.91 1.84 21.72
CA THR A 74 11.59 1.89 22.39
C THR A 74 10.51 2.15 21.35
N THR A 75 9.44 1.35 21.38
CA THR A 75 8.30 1.52 20.46
C THR A 75 7.51 2.78 20.77
N ALA A 76 6.64 3.19 19.84
CA ALA A 76 5.70 4.30 20.02
C ALA A 76 4.71 4.09 21.18
N GLU A 77 4.48 2.84 21.60
CA GLU A 77 3.67 2.47 22.77
C GLU A 77 4.49 2.40 24.08
N GLY A 78 5.82 2.55 24.02
CA GLY A 78 6.71 2.55 25.19
C GLY A 78 7.32 1.18 25.54
N THR A 79 7.24 0.19 24.65
CA THR A 79 7.84 -1.13 24.87
C THR A 79 9.34 -1.07 24.56
N GLU A 80 10.18 -1.45 25.53
CA GLU A 80 11.63 -1.65 25.32
C GLU A 80 11.86 -2.94 24.52
N THR A 81 12.64 -2.85 23.44
CA THR A 81 12.95 -3.97 22.56
C THR A 81 14.28 -3.72 21.82
N THR A 82 14.66 -4.63 20.92
CA THR A 82 15.77 -4.43 19.97
C THR A 82 15.24 -4.18 18.57
N CYS A 83 15.95 -3.35 17.81
CA CYS A 83 15.59 -2.97 16.44
C CYS A 83 16.74 -3.19 15.47
N TYR A 84 16.41 -3.56 14.24
CA TYR A 84 17.29 -3.37 13.10
C TYR A 84 17.41 -1.86 12.84
N LYS A 85 18.64 -1.35 12.81
CA LYS A 85 18.98 -0.04 12.25
C LYS A 85 19.40 -0.25 10.80
N LEU A 86 18.57 0.24 9.88
CA LEU A 86 18.78 0.17 8.43
C LEU A 86 19.02 1.58 7.91
N VAL A 87 20.15 1.84 7.26
CA VAL A 87 20.45 3.15 6.67
C VAL A 87 20.57 3.01 5.16
N THR A 88 19.81 3.82 4.42
CA THR A 88 19.71 3.78 2.95
C THR A 88 20.09 5.12 2.34
N SER A 89 20.39 5.16 1.05
CA SER A 89 20.81 6.36 0.32
C SER A 89 19.65 7.17 -0.29
N GLY A 90 18.40 6.77 -0.06
CA GLY A 90 17.25 7.33 -0.76
C GLY A 90 17.17 7.00 -2.26
N ALA A 91 18.04 6.13 -2.79
CA ALA A 91 17.98 5.64 -4.16
C ALA A 91 17.67 4.12 -4.18
N PRO A 92 16.84 3.62 -5.10
CA PRO A 92 16.50 2.20 -5.17
C PRO A 92 17.69 1.40 -5.72
N ALA A 93 18.13 0.38 -4.99
CA ALA A 93 19.32 -0.37 -5.35
C ALA A 93 19.15 -1.18 -6.66
N GLY A 94 20.12 -1.04 -7.56
CA GLY A 94 20.22 -1.87 -8.77
C GLY A 94 19.37 -1.41 -9.95
N ARG A 95 18.80 -0.20 -9.91
CA ARG A 95 18.12 0.44 -11.07
C ARG A 95 18.25 1.95 -11.01
N GLU A 96 18.04 2.61 -12.14
CA GLU A 96 17.83 4.06 -12.21
C GLU A 96 16.32 4.32 -12.23
N PRO A 97 15.79 5.29 -11.46
CA PRO A 97 14.38 5.68 -11.52
C PRO A 97 14.00 6.37 -12.83
N GLY A 98 12.72 6.28 -13.19
CA GLY A 98 12.14 6.89 -14.39
C GLY A 98 11.99 5.91 -15.57
N PRO A 99 11.43 6.35 -16.71
CA PRO A 99 10.94 7.71 -17.00
C PRO A 99 9.74 8.12 -16.14
N PHE A 100 9.46 9.42 -16.07
CA PHE A 100 8.37 10.01 -15.27
C PHE A 100 7.41 10.82 -16.15
N CYS A 101 7.84 11.98 -16.63
CA CYS A 101 7.01 12.84 -17.45
C CYS A 101 7.35 12.70 -18.95
N PRO A 102 6.34 12.44 -19.83
CA PRO A 102 6.56 12.55 -21.27
C PRO A 102 7.02 13.96 -21.63
N ARG A 103 7.70 14.10 -22.77
CA ARG A 103 8.29 15.37 -23.24
C ARG A 103 7.41 16.06 -24.29
N THR A 104 6.68 15.28 -25.08
CA THR A 104 5.72 15.76 -26.08
C THR A 104 4.38 15.04 -25.99
N THR A 105 3.36 15.63 -26.60
CA THR A 105 2.01 15.06 -26.67
C THR A 105 1.87 13.86 -27.63
N ASN A 106 2.98 13.38 -28.20
CA ASN A 106 3.02 12.19 -29.06
C ASN A 106 3.82 11.04 -28.44
N ASP A 107 4.37 11.25 -27.25
CA ASP A 107 5.29 10.33 -26.58
C ASP A 107 4.52 9.12 -26.05
N GLY A 108 5.13 7.93 -26.15
CA GLY A 108 4.51 6.66 -25.81
C GLY A 108 4.60 6.30 -24.33
N PRO A 109 4.04 5.14 -23.91
CA PRO A 109 4.20 4.62 -22.55
C PRO A 109 5.67 4.25 -22.22
N GLU A 110 6.56 4.19 -23.20
CA GLU A 110 8.01 4.01 -23.02
C GLU A 110 8.78 5.30 -22.67
N ASP A 111 8.16 6.47 -22.88
CA ASP A 111 8.77 7.80 -22.71
C ASP A 111 8.22 8.54 -21.46
N GLY A 112 7.09 8.09 -20.94
CA GLY A 112 6.46 8.56 -19.71
C GLY A 112 6.35 7.42 -18.69
N GLY A 113 6.08 7.77 -17.43
CA GLY A 113 5.83 6.82 -16.37
C GLY A 113 4.34 6.59 -16.13
N LYS A 114 3.92 6.43 -14.88
CA LYS A 114 2.57 6.01 -14.50
C LYS A 114 1.91 6.93 -13.45
N TRP A 115 0.58 6.91 -13.40
CA TRP A 115 -0.24 7.63 -12.42
C TRP A 115 -1.39 6.77 -11.90
N PHE A 116 -2.00 7.16 -10.80
CA PHE A 116 -3.21 6.51 -10.30
C PHE A 116 -4.37 6.63 -11.29
N SER A 117 -5.11 5.53 -11.46
CA SER A 117 -6.42 5.56 -12.11
C SER A 117 -7.39 6.42 -11.30
N LYS A 118 -8.20 7.24 -11.97
CA LYS A 118 -9.29 8.02 -11.34
C LYS A 118 -10.34 7.15 -10.63
N ASP A 119 -10.41 5.87 -10.98
CA ASP A 119 -11.31 4.89 -10.37
C ASP A 119 -10.78 4.36 -9.01
N GLY A 120 -9.58 4.77 -8.59
CA GLY A 120 -9.01 4.46 -7.28
C GLY A 120 -8.77 2.98 -7.00
N SER A 121 -8.66 2.15 -8.04
CA SER A 121 -8.52 0.70 -7.92
C SER A 121 -7.91 0.08 -9.18
N GLY A 122 -7.30 -1.10 -9.03
CA GLY A 122 -6.66 -1.83 -10.13
C GLY A 122 -5.27 -1.30 -10.46
N GLU A 123 -4.86 -1.45 -11.73
CA GLU A 123 -3.53 -1.06 -12.20
C GLU A 123 -3.37 0.47 -12.31
N LEU A 124 -2.13 0.96 -12.36
CA LEU A 124 -1.82 2.35 -12.72
C LEU A 124 -2.12 2.62 -14.21
N VAL A 125 -2.32 3.89 -14.57
CA VAL A 125 -2.46 4.35 -15.97
C VAL A 125 -1.14 4.92 -16.48
N ASP A 126 -0.81 4.67 -17.75
CA ASP A 126 0.39 5.21 -18.39
C ASP A 126 0.23 6.71 -18.72
N ILE A 127 1.19 7.53 -18.29
CA ILE A 127 1.27 8.96 -18.58
C ILE A 127 1.85 9.16 -19.98
N THR A 128 1.09 8.77 -20.98
CA THR A 128 1.43 9.02 -22.39
C THR A 128 1.20 10.50 -22.76
N GLY A 129 1.77 10.93 -23.89
CA GLY A 129 1.46 12.24 -24.47
C GLY A 129 -0.04 12.41 -24.80
N GLU A 130 -0.72 11.32 -25.19
CA GLU A 130 -2.17 11.31 -25.43
C GLU A 130 -2.98 11.42 -24.13
N PHE A 131 -2.53 10.81 -23.03
CA PHE A 131 -3.13 10.98 -21.71
C PHE A 131 -3.05 12.44 -21.25
N ILE A 132 -1.87 13.08 -21.37
CA ILE A 132 -1.69 14.51 -21.05
C ILE A 132 -2.60 15.42 -21.87
N LEU A 133 -2.83 15.11 -23.16
CA LEU A 133 -3.75 15.87 -24.02
C LEU A 133 -5.21 15.80 -23.56
N LYS A 134 -5.60 14.71 -22.90
CA LYS A 134 -6.99 14.36 -22.55
C LYS A 134 -7.27 14.46 -21.06
N LEU A 135 -6.43 15.14 -20.28
CA LEU A 135 -6.66 15.32 -18.84
C LEU A 135 -7.98 16.07 -18.54
N ASP A 136 -8.40 16.94 -19.45
CA ASP A 136 -9.69 17.64 -19.41
C ASP A 136 -10.89 16.69 -19.62
N GLU A 137 -10.84 15.81 -20.62
CA GLU A 137 -11.83 14.75 -20.84
C GLU A 137 -11.79 13.69 -19.71
N TYR A 138 -10.60 13.37 -19.19
CA TYR A 138 -10.40 12.32 -18.20
C TYR A 138 -10.92 12.73 -16.81
N TYR A 139 -10.68 13.98 -16.39
CA TYR A 139 -11.15 14.53 -15.11
C TYR A 139 -12.41 15.40 -15.20
N GLU A 140 -12.97 15.58 -16.40
CA GLU A 140 -14.18 16.38 -16.64
C GLU A 140 -14.05 17.87 -16.22
N ASP A 141 -12.86 18.46 -16.39
CA ASP A 141 -12.55 19.86 -16.06
C ASP A 141 -11.71 20.53 -17.17
N ASP A 142 -12.28 21.53 -17.85
CA ASP A 142 -11.68 22.24 -19.00
C ASP A 142 -10.44 23.09 -18.66
N LYS A 143 -10.09 23.19 -17.37
CA LYS A 143 -8.89 23.91 -16.91
C LYS A 143 -7.60 23.10 -17.04
N TRP A 144 -7.64 21.78 -17.30
CA TRP A 144 -6.43 20.98 -17.46
C TRP A 144 -5.64 21.38 -18.72
N ALA A 145 -4.39 21.82 -18.52
CA ALA A 145 -3.52 22.33 -19.59
C ALA A 145 -2.04 22.06 -19.27
N VAL A 146 -1.69 20.79 -19.02
CA VAL A 146 -0.32 20.34 -18.67
C VAL A 146 0.64 20.31 -19.89
N TYR A 147 0.29 21.00 -20.98
CA TYR A 147 1.09 21.11 -22.20
C TYR A 147 0.98 22.50 -22.83
N ASP A 148 1.92 22.82 -23.74
CA ASP A 148 1.83 23.99 -24.60
C ASP A 148 1.25 23.60 -25.97
N ALA A 149 0.02 24.03 -26.23
CA ALA A 149 -0.74 23.72 -27.45
C ALA A 149 -0.18 24.32 -28.76
N LYS A 150 0.88 25.14 -28.72
CA LYS A 150 1.55 25.65 -29.93
C LYS A 150 2.77 24.82 -30.29
N THR A 151 3.40 24.20 -29.30
CA THR A 151 4.67 23.46 -29.46
C THR A 151 4.53 21.96 -29.23
N ASN A 152 3.36 21.49 -28.78
CA ASN A 152 3.08 20.10 -28.40
C ASN A 152 4.03 19.56 -27.33
N LYS A 153 4.60 20.46 -26.51
CA LYS A 153 5.49 20.10 -25.41
C LYS A 153 4.70 19.96 -24.12
N VAL A 154 4.96 18.88 -23.39
CA VAL A 154 4.45 18.69 -22.03
C VAL A 154 5.20 19.66 -21.10
N ARG A 155 4.47 20.23 -20.14
CA ARG A 155 5.01 21.07 -19.08
C ARG A 155 5.45 20.17 -17.94
N TYR A 156 6.71 20.27 -17.54
CA TYR A 156 7.25 19.46 -16.47
C TYR A 156 8.26 20.23 -15.61
N THR A 157 8.50 19.75 -14.40
CA THR A 157 9.36 20.38 -13.39
C THR A 157 10.85 20.16 -13.64
N ALA A 158 11.36 20.68 -14.77
CA ALA A 158 12.72 20.50 -15.31
C ALA A 158 13.90 21.01 -14.44
N THR A 159 13.69 21.38 -13.17
CA THR A 159 14.72 21.87 -12.25
C THR A 159 14.36 21.54 -10.81
N LYS A 160 15.37 21.44 -9.93
CA LYS A 160 15.18 21.32 -8.46
C LYS A 160 14.19 22.36 -7.92
N ALA A 161 14.30 23.63 -8.32
CA ALA A 161 13.38 24.69 -7.88
C ALA A 161 11.93 24.46 -8.32
N ALA A 162 11.70 23.95 -9.54
CA ALA A 162 10.36 23.64 -10.03
C ALA A 162 9.76 22.39 -9.37
N CYS A 163 10.57 21.35 -9.14
CA CYS A 163 10.19 20.15 -8.40
C CYS A 163 9.69 20.53 -6.99
N LEU A 164 10.48 21.29 -6.23
CA LEU A 164 10.12 21.76 -4.88
C LEU A 164 8.94 22.74 -4.88
N GLY A 165 8.85 23.58 -5.90
CA GLY A 165 7.74 24.53 -6.08
C GLY A 165 6.39 23.86 -6.32
N ALA A 166 6.39 22.68 -6.94
CA ALA A 166 5.19 21.89 -7.22
C ALA A 166 4.90 20.83 -6.12
N ALA A 167 5.91 20.31 -5.44
CA ALA A 167 5.79 19.26 -4.42
C ALA A 167 5.42 19.79 -3.02
N ARG A 168 4.48 20.74 -2.93
CA ARG A 168 4.05 21.40 -1.68
C ARG A 168 2.53 21.62 -1.64
N PRO A 169 1.88 21.74 -0.46
CA PRO A 169 0.43 21.92 -0.36
C PRO A 169 -0.09 23.22 -1.00
N ASP A 170 0.72 24.27 -0.99
CA ASP A 170 0.40 25.61 -1.49
C ASP A 170 1.16 25.92 -2.78
N VAL A 171 0.87 25.17 -3.85
CA VAL A 171 1.52 25.30 -5.17
C VAL A 171 1.31 26.69 -5.75
N GLU A 172 2.41 27.42 -5.97
CA GLU A 172 2.39 28.73 -6.62
C GLU A 172 1.96 28.61 -8.09
N GLU A 173 1.32 29.66 -8.63
CA GLU A 173 0.73 29.65 -9.97
C GLU A 173 1.72 29.27 -11.10
N GLN A 174 3.01 29.57 -10.92
CA GLN A 174 4.08 29.22 -11.85
C GLN A 174 4.45 27.72 -11.89
N TYR A 175 4.05 26.96 -10.87
CA TYR A 175 4.37 25.52 -10.72
C TYR A 175 3.14 24.61 -10.93
N LYS A 176 1.92 25.17 -10.96
CA LYS A 176 0.71 24.49 -11.43
C LYS A 176 0.82 24.10 -12.91
N GLN A 177 -0.09 23.26 -13.40
CA GLN A 177 -0.15 22.86 -14.82
C GLN A 177 1.15 22.19 -15.31
N ASN A 178 1.80 21.42 -14.43
CA ASN A 178 2.99 20.63 -14.72
C ASN A 178 2.77 19.16 -14.37
N CYS A 179 3.37 18.28 -15.17
CA CYS A 179 3.74 16.96 -14.73
C CYS A 179 4.96 17.11 -13.79
N ILE A 180 4.83 16.65 -12.56
CA ILE A 180 5.88 16.74 -11.54
C ILE A 180 6.76 15.51 -11.68
N GLU A 181 8.04 15.77 -11.94
CA GLU A 181 9.14 14.83 -11.79
C GLU A 181 10.28 15.50 -11.01
N CYS A 182 11.05 14.69 -10.30
CA CYS A 182 12.21 15.11 -9.54
C CYS A 182 13.34 14.09 -9.79
N GLU A 183 14.59 14.52 -9.66
CA GLU A 183 15.76 13.69 -9.93
C GLU A 183 16.50 13.33 -8.65
N LEU A 184 17.17 12.18 -8.60
CA LEU A 184 18.06 11.81 -7.48
C LEU A 184 19.20 12.83 -7.31
N ALA A 185 19.63 13.48 -8.40
CA ALA A 185 20.61 14.56 -8.40
C ALA A 185 20.11 15.85 -7.72
N TYR A 186 18.86 15.90 -7.26
CA TYR A 186 18.33 17.02 -6.46
C TYR A 186 18.48 16.78 -4.95
N LEU A 187 18.84 15.57 -4.51
CA LEU A 187 19.15 15.26 -3.12
C LEU A 187 20.50 15.88 -2.71
N ASP A 188 20.71 16.06 -1.41
CA ASP A 188 22.00 16.51 -0.87
C ASP A 188 23.04 15.37 -0.96
N ASP A 189 24.33 15.71 -1.08
CA ASP A 189 25.42 14.75 -1.29
C ASP A 189 25.56 13.68 -0.17
N ASP A 190 25.07 13.98 1.04
CA ASP A 190 25.04 13.10 2.21
C ASP A 190 23.64 12.62 2.59
N PHE A 191 22.67 12.72 1.66
CA PHE A 191 21.30 12.26 1.87
C PHE A 191 21.24 10.79 2.29
N THR A 192 20.62 10.53 3.44
CA THR A 192 20.37 9.18 3.95
C THR A 192 19.03 9.12 4.66
N GLN A 193 18.41 7.94 4.66
CA GLN A 193 17.25 7.63 5.50
C GLN A 193 17.64 6.54 6.50
N THR A 194 17.15 6.66 7.74
CA THR A 194 17.36 5.66 8.80
C THR A 194 16.04 5.09 9.27
N TYR A 195 15.88 3.78 9.13
CA TYR A 195 14.72 3.03 9.62
C TYR A 195 15.11 2.25 10.87
N LEU A 196 14.27 2.34 11.90
CA LEU A 196 14.31 1.47 13.08
C LEU A 196 13.09 0.56 13.03
N ILE A 197 13.33 -0.75 12.89
CA ILE A 197 12.26 -1.76 12.77
C ILE A 197 12.50 -2.84 13.84
N PRO A 198 11.50 -3.21 14.68
CA PRO A 198 11.67 -4.23 15.71
C PRO A 198 12.26 -5.54 15.17
N THR A 199 13.21 -6.14 15.89
CA THR A 199 13.79 -7.44 15.49
C THR A 199 12.81 -8.60 15.61
N THR A 200 11.77 -8.40 16.40
CA THR A 200 10.63 -9.30 16.56
C THR A 200 9.38 -8.44 16.59
N PRO A 201 8.38 -8.67 15.72
CA PRO A 201 7.14 -7.92 15.73
C PRO A 201 6.41 -8.06 17.07
N ILE A 202 5.86 -6.96 17.56
CA ILE A 202 5.11 -6.88 18.83
C ILE A 202 3.69 -6.44 18.47
N PRO A 203 2.63 -7.25 18.69
CA PRO A 203 1.26 -6.84 18.37
C PRO A 203 0.86 -5.54 19.09
N ALA A 204 0.35 -4.57 18.33
CA ALA A 204 -0.10 -3.29 18.85
C ALA A 204 -1.39 -3.46 19.67
N LYS A 205 -1.59 -2.58 20.66
CA LYS A 205 -2.85 -2.51 21.41
C LYS A 205 -3.92 -1.73 20.64
N ASN A 206 -3.49 -0.88 19.71
CA ASN A 206 -4.35 -0.09 18.85
C ASN A 206 -3.71 0.05 17.45
N THR A 207 -4.34 -0.56 16.46
CA THR A 207 -3.96 -0.51 15.04
C THR A 207 -4.42 0.79 14.35
N ALA A 208 -5.31 1.57 14.98
CA ALA A 208 -5.91 2.76 14.38
C ALA A 208 -4.92 3.94 14.32
N GLY A 209 -4.58 4.37 13.10
CA GLY A 209 -3.79 5.55 12.83
C GLY A 209 -3.51 5.71 11.33
N ARG A 210 -3.09 6.89 10.90
CA ARG A 210 -2.61 7.08 9.52
C ARG A 210 -1.22 6.47 9.40
N VAL A 211 -1.06 5.51 8.49
CA VAL A 211 0.26 5.02 8.09
C VAL A 211 0.93 6.10 7.24
N HIS A 212 2.07 6.63 7.72
CA HIS A 212 2.86 7.65 7.02
C HIS A 212 4.01 7.05 6.22
N THR A 213 4.75 6.13 6.84
CA THR A 213 5.75 5.27 6.21
C THR A 213 5.30 3.84 6.48
N VAL A 214 5.02 3.09 5.42
CA VAL A 214 4.58 1.69 5.50
C VAL A 214 5.78 0.81 5.88
N GLY A 215 6.94 1.06 5.29
CA GLY A 215 8.09 0.18 5.49
C GLY A 215 9.22 0.45 4.50
N ILE A 216 10.04 -0.58 4.29
CA ILE A 216 11.20 -0.57 3.41
C ILE A 216 11.08 -1.68 2.36
N ALA A 217 11.26 -1.32 1.09
CA ALA A 217 11.30 -2.25 -0.02
C ALA A 217 12.60 -3.06 -0.04
N LEU A 218 12.61 -4.23 -0.72
CA LEU A 218 13.81 -5.05 -0.84
C LEU A 218 14.97 -4.37 -1.61
N ASP A 219 14.75 -3.23 -2.26
CA ASP A 219 15.82 -2.42 -2.85
C ASP A 219 16.26 -1.21 -2.02
N GLY A 220 15.72 -1.06 -0.80
CA GLY A 220 16.10 0.00 0.14
C GLY A 220 15.31 1.31 0.02
N ALA A 221 14.39 1.41 -0.94
CA ALA A 221 13.48 2.55 -1.02
C ALA A 221 12.36 2.48 0.03
N GLU A 222 11.80 3.63 0.39
CA GLU A 222 10.64 3.71 1.27
C GLU A 222 9.38 3.16 0.57
N LEU A 223 8.59 2.38 1.29
CA LEU A 223 7.17 2.14 0.98
C LEU A 223 6.39 3.24 1.72
N ALA A 224 5.88 4.24 1.00
CA ALA A 224 5.23 5.40 1.59
C ALA A 224 3.74 5.13 1.89
N GLY A 225 3.19 5.90 2.83
CA GLY A 225 1.74 5.99 3.03
C GLY A 225 1.04 6.81 1.94
N PRO A 226 -0.32 6.85 1.94
CA PRO A 226 -1.12 7.45 0.88
C PRO A 226 -0.72 8.88 0.49
N ALA A 227 -0.48 9.09 -0.80
CA ALA A 227 -0.21 10.39 -1.42
C ALA A 227 -1.42 11.33 -1.33
N PRO A 228 -1.21 12.65 -1.25
CA PRO A 228 -2.28 13.65 -1.18
C PRO A 228 -2.87 13.96 -2.58
N VAL A 229 -3.47 12.97 -3.23
CA VAL A 229 -3.97 13.04 -4.61
C VAL A 229 -4.89 14.25 -4.84
N ASP A 230 -5.82 14.52 -3.93
CA ASP A 230 -6.74 15.68 -4.03
C ASP A 230 -6.00 17.04 -4.12
N ALA A 231 -4.88 17.20 -3.41
CA ALA A 231 -4.10 18.43 -3.43
C ALA A 231 -3.26 18.57 -4.71
N ILE A 232 -2.79 17.44 -5.25
CA ILE A 232 -2.05 17.34 -6.51
C ILE A 232 -3.00 17.70 -7.67
N LEU A 233 -4.15 17.03 -7.76
CA LEU A 233 -5.16 17.31 -8.79
C LEU A 233 -5.78 18.71 -8.64
N GLY A 234 -6.00 19.19 -7.41
CA GLY A 234 -6.47 20.55 -7.13
C GLY A 234 -5.49 21.66 -7.55
N SER A 235 -4.22 21.31 -7.79
CA SER A 235 -3.20 22.20 -8.34
C SER A 235 -3.05 22.08 -9.87
N TYR A 236 -3.88 21.26 -10.51
CA TYR A 236 -3.75 20.85 -11.92
C TYR A 236 -2.34 20.29 -12.22
N THR A 237 -1.83 19.44 -11.33
CA THR A 237 -0.56 18.74 -11.51
C THR A 237 -0.75 17.23 -11.47
N ILE A 238 0.22 16.49 -12.02
CA ILE A 238 0.29 15.03 -11.97
C ILE A 238 1.65 14.67 -11.37
N ALA A 239 1.71 13.96 -10.25
CA ALA A 239 2.98 13.56 -9.63
C ALA A 239 3.42 12.22 -10.21
N ALA A 240 4.17 12.26 -11.32
CA ALA A 240 4.44 11.08 -12.11
C ALA A 240 5.29 10.05 -11.34
N PHE A 241 4.77 8.83 -11.23
CA PHE A 241 5.55 7.67 -10.84
C PHE A 241 6.34 7.16 -12.05
N ASP A 242 7.42 6.43 -11.79
CA ASP A 242 8.02 5.58 -12.81
C ASP A 242 7.18 4.30 -13.03
N ASP A 243 7.59 3.47 -13.99
CA ASP A 243 6.98 2.18 -14.26
C ASP A 243 6.98 1.22 -13.06
N CYS A 244 7.80 1.48 -12.05
CA CYS A 244 7.87 0.68 -10.83
C CYS A 244 6.89 1.16 -9.75
N GLY A 245 6.17 2.27 -9.95
CA GLY A 245 5.13 2.74 -9.03
C GLY A 245 5.62 3.66 -7.91
N GLY A 246 6.75 4.34 -8.11
CA GLY A 246 7.26 5.35 -7.17
C GLY A 246 7.94 6.52 -7.87
N HIS A 247 8.32 7.52 -7.08
CA HIS A 247 8.88 8.79 -7.55
C HIS A 247 9.82 9.40 -6.51
N ILE A 248 10.41 10.55 -6.83
CA ILE A 248 11.43 11.20 -6.00
C ILE A 248 10.86 12.46 -5.34
N ASN A 249 11.20 12.67 -4.08
CA ASN A 249 11.04 13.96 -3.39
C ASN A 249 12.35 14.28 -2.65
N GLU A 250 12.74 15.56 -2.55
CA GLU A 250 13.97 15.98 -1.85
C GLU A 250 14.04 15.48 -0.39
N HIS A 251 12.90 15.35 0.30
CA HIS A 251 12.85 15.01 1.72
C HIS A 251 12.80 13.50 2.00
N GLN A 252 12.46 12.68 1.00
CA GLN A 252 12.30 11.21 1.13
C GLN A 252 13.24 10.41 0.23
N GLY A 253 13.85 11.06 -0.77
CA GLY A 253 14.47 10.35 -1.89
C GLY A 253 13.42 9.72 -2.79
N TYR A 254 13.83 8.67 -3.51
CA TYR A 254 12.91 7.79 -4.20
C TYR A 254 12.08 6.97 -3.21
N HIS A 255 10.77 6.98 -3.38
CA HIS A 255 9.83 6.23 -2.56
C HIS A 255 8.65 5.72 -3.40
N TYR A 256 8.14 4.55 -3.03
CA TYR A 256 7.03 3.88 -3.69
C TYR A 256 5.68 4.31 -3.11
N HIS A 257 4.69 4.46 -3.98
CA HIS A 257 3.26 4.63 -3.63
C HIS A 257 2.39 3.44 -4.06
N SER A 258 2.96 2.50 -4.81
CA SER A 258 2.30 1.30 -5.32
C SER A 258 3.31 0.17 -5.58
N THR A 259 2.83 -1.05 -5.82
CA THR A 259 3.65 -2.22 -6.16
C THR A 259 3.47 -2.59 -7.63
N ASN A 260 4.51 -2.45 -8.45
CA ASN A 260 4.46 -2.86 -9.86
C ASN A 260 5.62 -3.83 -10.25
N GLY A 261 5.93 -4.80 -9.38
CA GLY A 261 6.86 -5.90 -9.64
C GLY A 261 8.37 -5.61 -9.49
N CYS A 262 8.81 -4.35 -9.58
CA CYS A 262 10.25 -4.03 -9.58
C CYS A 262 11.00 -4.34 -8.26
N THR A 263 10.26 -4.54 -7.16
CA THR A 263 10.78 -4.87 -5.82
C THR A 263 10.90 -6.38 -5.58
N ASP A 264 10.26 -7.17 -6.43
CA ASP A 264 9.85 -8.52 -6.11
C ASP A 264 11.04 -9.48 -6.22
N LYS A 265 11.21 -10.33 -5.21
CA LYS A 265 12.40 -11.20 -5.14
C LYS A 265 12.37 -12.32 -6.18
N SER A 266 11.18 -12.82 -6.51
CA SER A 266 10.92 -13.89 -7.48
C SER A 266 9.42 -13.99 -7.75
N GLU A 267 9.00 -13.84 -9.00
CA GLU A 267 7.60 -14.03 -9.47
C GLU A 267 6.97 -15.36 -9.01
N THR A 268 7.80 -16.38 -8.74
CA THR A 268 7.37 -17.67 -8.21
C THR A 268 8.11 -17.98 -6.91
N THR A 269 7.36 -18.26 -5.85
CA THR A 269 7.85 -18.85 -4.59
C THR A 269 7.72 -20.37 -4.63
N ASP A 270 8.53 -21.08 -3.84
CA ASP A 270 8.52 -22.56 -3.81
C ASP A 270 7.19 -23.16 -3.32
N ASP A 271 6.42 -22.40 -2.51
CA ASP A 271 5.11 -22.78 -1.98
C ASP A 271 3.92 -22.18 -2.75
N GLY A 272 4.18 -21.32 -3.74
CA GLY A 272 3.15 -20.70 -4.58
C GLY A 272 2.44 -19.49 -3.95
N HIS A 273 2.97 -18.95 -2.85
CA HIS A 273 2.57 -17.68 -2.25
C HIS A 273 2.97 -16.47 -3.13
N ALA A 274 2.41 -15.30 -2.84
CA ALA A 274 2.86 -14.02 -3.41
C ALA A 274 4.35 -13.73 -3.11
N PRO A 275 5.07 -13.01 -3.99
CA PRO A 275 6.45 -12.59 -3.76
C PRO A 275 6.59 -11.64 -2.58
N LEU A 276 7.70 -11.74 -1.85
CA LEU A 276 8.10 -10.76 -0.84
C LEU A 276 8.58 -9.49 -1.54
N ILE A 277 8.08 -8.33 -1.10
CA ILE A 277 8.42 -7.00 -1.65
C ILE A 277 9.17 -6.10 -0.66
N GLY A 278 9.02 -6.36 0.65
CA GLY A 278 9.61 -5.53 1.69
C GLY A 278 9.20 -5.96 3.10
N TYR A 279 9.49 -5.09 4.08
CA TYR A 279 9.13 -5.26 5.49
C TYR A 279 8.49 -3.98 6.02
N ALA A 280 7.42 -4.12 6.79
CA ALA A 280 6.71 -3.02 7.43
C ALA A 280 7.51 -2.44 8.61
N MET A 281 7.18 -1.21 9.01
CA MET A 281 7.84 -0.51 10.13
C MET A 281 7.62 -1.17 11.51
N ASP A 282 6.68 -2.10 11.62
CA ASP A 282 6.43 -2.92 12.81
C ASP A 282 7.14 -4.29 12.77
N GLY A 283 7.85 -4.59 11.68
CA GLY A 283 8.67 -5.79 11.50
C GLY A 283 7.99 -6.93 10.72
N TYR A 284 6.69 -6.86 10.44
CA TYR A 284 6.04 -7.90 9.63
C TYR A 284 6.44 -7.81 8.15
N PRO A 285 6.59 -8.95 7.45
CA PRO A 285 6.88 -8.94 6.01
C PRO A 285 5.67 -8.45 5.21
N ILE A 286 5.94 -7.76 4.09
CA ILE A 286 4.94 -7.35 3.11
C ILE A 286 5.19 -8.10 1.81
N TYR A 287 4.13 -8.73 1.31
CA TYR A 287 4.09 -9.46 0.05
C TYR A 287 3.27 -8.69 -1.00
N ALA A 288 3.41 -9.04 -2.28
CA ALA A 288 2.58 -8.48 -3.33
C ALA A 288 1.10 -8.90 -3.16
N MET A 289 0.19 -8.14 -3.78
CA MET A 289 -1.26 -8.38 -3.73
C MET A 289 -1.65 -9.80 -4.14
N LYS A 290 -1.00 -10.35 -5.17
CA LYS A 290 -1.37 -11.62 -5.82
C LYS A 290 -0.19 -12.56 -5.94
N ASN A 291 -0.48 -13.86 -5.97
CA ASN A 291 0.48 -14.90 -6.32
C ASN A 291 0.69 -15.02 -7.85
N ALA A 292 1.61 -15.91 -8.25
CA ALA A 292 1.93 -16.21 -9.65
C ALA A 292 0.75 -16.68 -10.53
N LYS A 293 -0.41 -17.00 -9.95
CA LYS A 293 -1.63 -17.39 -10.65
C LYS A 293 -2.67 -16.26 -10.72
N GLY A 294 -2.38 -15.10 -10.14
CA GLY A 294 -3.30 -13.97 -10.01
C GLY A 294 -4.30 -14.10 -8.85
N GLU A 295 -4.07 -15.01 -7.91
CA GLU A 295 -4.94 -15.23 -6.73
C GLU A 295 -4.49 -14.30 -5.59
N GLU A 296 -5.44 -13.61 -4.95
CA GLU A 296 -5.26 -12.80 -3.73
C GLU A 296 -5.79 -13.59 -2.51
N GLU A 297 -5.19 -13.38 -1.34
CA GLU A 297 -5.58 -14.07 -0.10
C GLU A 297 -6.82 -13.43 0.58
N MET A 298 -7.35 -14.12 1.60
CA MET A 298 -8.38 -13.54 2.47
C MET A 298 -7.69 -12.70 3.56
N LEU A 299 -7.82 -11.38 3.47
CA LEU A 299 -7.10 -10.43 4.32
C LEU A 299 -7.99 -9.76 5.38
N ASP A 300 -7.38 -9.26 6.45
CA ASP A 300 -8.00 -8.42 7.48
C ASP A 300 -8.05 -6.93 7.08
N GLU A 301 -8.51 -6.07 8.01
CA GLU A 301 -8.63 -4.63 7.80
C GLU A 301 -7.29 -3.90 7.59
N CYS A 302 -6.18 -4.46 8.09
CA CYS A 302 -4.84 -3.94 7.82
C CYS A 302 -4.25 -4.49 6.52
N ARG A 303 -4.97 -5.35 5.79
CA ARG A 303 -4.50 -6.16 4.65
C ARG A 303 -3.51 -7.27 5.04
N GLY A 304 -3.62 -7.82 6.24
CA GLY A 304 -2.82 -8.96 6.70
C GLY A 304 -3.58 -10.28 6.83
N THR A 305 -2.83 -11.36 6.91
CA THR A 305 -3.30 -12.74 7.12
C THR A 305 -2.28 -13.51 7.98
N THR A 306 -2.54 -14.76 8.35
CA THR A 306 -1.66 -15.58 9.19
C THR A 306 -1.63 -17.03 8.75
N ASP A 307 -0.42 -17.57 8.56
CA ASP A 307 -0.18 -18.99 8.29
C ASP A 307 0.85 -19.61 9.27
N GLU A 308 1.12 -20.91 9.13
CA GLU A 308 2.06 -21.66 9.98
C GLU A 308 3.56 -21.47 9.61
N ILE A 309 3.86 -20.79 8.51
CA ILE A 309 5.21 -20.65 7.93
C ILE A 309 5.78 -19.25 8.22
N ARG A 310 4.95 -18.22 8.06
CA ARG A 310 5.25 -16.78 8.12
C ARG A 310 4.80 -16.16 9.44
N GLY A 311 3.79 -16.74 10.09
CA GLY A 311 2.99 -16.03 11.10
C GLY A 311 2.14 -14.95 10.44
N TYR A 312 1.85 -13.86 11.16
CA TYR A 312 1.16 -12.70 10.59
C TYR A 312 2.02 -11.99 9.54
N HIS A 313 1.42 -11.60 8.42
CA HIS A 313 2.09 -10.91 7.31
C HIS A 313 1.09 -10.12 6.46
N TYR A 314 1.57 -9.10 5.75
CA TYR A 314 0.75 -8.22 4.91
C TYR A 314 0.79 -8.58 3.43
N HIS A 315 -0.27 -8.20 2.71
CA HIS A 315 -0.29 -8.11 1.25
C HIS A 315 -0.60 -6.69 0.80
N ALA A 316 0.23 -6.16 -0.10
CA ALA A 316 0.02 -4.85 -0.71
C ALA A 316 -1.36 -4.74 -1.39
N ALA A 317 -1.91 -3.53 -1.44
CA ALA A 317 -3.16 -3.22 -2.12
C ALA A 317 -2.99 -3.13 -3.63
N SER A 318 -4.09 -2.91 -4.36
CA SER A 318 -4.01 -2.72 -5.81
C SER A 318 -3.25 -1.42 -6.15
N PRO A 319 -2.46 -1.36 -7.24
CA PRO A 319 -1.58 -0.20 -7.49
C PRO A 319 -2.26 1.17 -7.49
N SER A 320 -3.51 1.26 -7.98
CA SER A 320 -4.30 2.49 -8.01
C SER A 320 -5.07 2.82 -6.72
N GLU A 321 -4.96 2.00 -5.68
CA GLU A 321 -5.64 2.19 -4.38
C GLU A 321 -4.95 3.25 -3.49
N ASN A 322 -3.80 3.77 -3.92
CA ASN A 322 -3.01 4.77 -3.20
C ASN A 322 -2.66 4.34 -1.76
N MET A 323 -2.37 3.05 -1.57
CA MET A 323 -2.12 2.42 -0.27
C MET A 323 -1.38 1.10 -0.46
N PHE A 324 -0.52 0.72 0.49
CA PHE A 324 -0.01 -0.66 0.58
C PHE A 324 -0.80 -1.49 1.60
N ILE A 325 -0.93 -0.98 2.83
CA ILE A 325 -1.60 -1.64 3.96
C ILE A 325 -2.52 -0.66 4.69
N GLY A 326 -3.60 -1.15 5.28
CA GLY A 326 -4.62 -0.31 5.93
C GLY A 326 -4.20 0.24 7.29
N CYS A 327 -3.41 -0.53 8.05
CA CYS A 327 -2.94 -0.19 9.39
C CYS A 327 -1.69 -0.99 9.76
N MET A 328 -1.06 -0.61 10.88
CA MET A 328 0.01 -1.38 11.50
C MET A 328 -0.60 -2.30 12.57
N HIS A 329 -0.49 -3.61 12.35
CA HIS A 329 -0.81 -4.67 13.30
C HIS A 329 0.16 -4.70 14.49
N GLY A 330 1.41 -4.24 14.30
CA GLY A 330 2.43 -4.21 15.33
C GLY A 330 2.85 -2.82 15.80
N GLU A 331 3.53 -2.77 16.94
CA GLU A 331 4.11 -1.56 17.50
C GLU A 331 5.30 -1.08 16.65
N THR A 332 5.21 0.14 16.11
CA THR A 332 6.29 0.78 15.34
C THR A 332 7.24 1.58 16.24
N VAL A 333 8.45 1.86 15.76
CA VAL A 333 9.38 2.81 16.41
C VAL A 333 9.25 4.19 15.77
N ARG A 334 9.23 5.23 16.59
CA ARG A 334 9.31 6.62 16.09
C ARG A 334 10.76 6.93 15.72
N PRO A 335 11.06 7.42 14.50
CA PRO A 335 12.43 7.79 14.16
C PRO A 335 12.94 8.91 15.07
N GLU A 336 14.15 8.76 15.62
CA GLU A 336 14.81 9.84 16.35
C GLU A 336 15.12 10.99 15.39
N GLY A 337 14.59 12.18 15.65
CA GLY A 337 14.93 13.39 14.89
C GLY A 337 14.32 13.53 13.49
N GLY A 338 13.39 12.64 13.09
CA GLY A 338 12.57 12.88 11.89
C GLY A 338 11.83 14.23 12.01
N PRO A 339 11.62 14.96 10.89
CA PRO A 339 11.01 16.29 10.95
C PRO A 339 9.63 16.23 11.62
N ALA A 340 9.38 17.15 12.54
CA ALA A 340 8.06 17.38 13.14
C ALA A 340 7.14 18.05 12.10
N GLY A 341 6.80 17.30 11.05
CA GLY A 341 6.12 17.79 9.88
C GLY A 341 6.30 16.87 8.67
N GLY A 342 5.43 15.86 8.56
CA GLY A 342 4.79 15.69 7.25
C GLY A 342 4.05 17.00 6.89
N PRO A 343 3.75 17.26 5.60
CA PRO A 343 3.13 18.52 5.18
C PRO A 343 1.94 18.86 6.10
N PRO A 344 1.90 20.08 6.69
CA PRO A 344 0.89 20.41 7.69
C PRO A 344 -0.53 20.08 7.21
N ASN A 345 -1.34 19.47 8.08
CA ASN A 345 -2.76 19.25 7.82
C ASN A 345 -3.44 20.61 7.56
N GLY A 346 -3.56 20.98 6.28
CA GLY A 346 -4.36 22.09 5.78
C GLY A 346 -5.80 21.68 5.47
N GLY A 347 -6.15 20.40 5.64
CA GLY A 347 -7.53 19.93 5.59
C GLY A 347 -8.30 20.40 6.84
N PRO A 348 -9.40 21.16 6.70
CA PRO A 348 -10.17 21.61 7.86
C PRO A 348 -10.79 20.42 8.60
N GLU A 349 -10.61 20.39 9.92
CA GLU A 349 -11.33 19.46 10.79
C GLU A 349 -12.85 19.65 10.63
N ASN A 350 -13.57 18.57 10.29
CA ASN A 350 -15.02 18.45 10.42
C ASN A 350 -15.86 19.61 9.85
N GLY A 351 -15.71 19.89 8.56
CA GLY A 351 -16.67 20.71 7.82
C GLY A 351 -17.93 19.91 7.44
N GLU A 352 -19.08 20.24 8.02
CA GLU A 352 -20.38 19.69 7.61
C GLU A 352 -20.62 19.95 6.11
N ARG A 353 -21.07 18.93 5.38
CA ARG A 353 -21.42 19.03 3.96
C ARG A 353 -22.50 20.12 3.77
N PRO A 354 -22.24 21.22 3.06
CA PRO A 354 -23.28 22.21 2.79
C PRO A 354 -24.40 21.56 1.96
N PRO A 355 -25.67 21.90 2.22
CA PRO A 355 -26.79 21.32 1.49
C PRO A 355 -26.70 21.68 0.00
N ARG A 356 -26.99 20.70 -0.85
CA ARG A 356 -27.10 20.88 -2.31
C ARG A 356 -28.16 21.96 -2.59
N PRO A 357 -27.89 22.98 -3.44
CA PRO A 357 -28.92 23.89 -3.90
C PRO A 357 -30.03 23.13 -4.64
N GLU A 358 -31.28 23.41 -4.31
CA GLU A 358 -32.41 23.08 -5.17
C GLU A 358 -32.53 24.13 -6.27
N GLU A 359 -32.25 23.75 -7.52
CA GLU A 359 -33.04 24.03 -8.73
C GLU A 359 -32.53 23.20 -9.93
#